data_AF-A0A370U1X3-F1
#
_entry.id   AF-A0A370U1X3-F1
#
_cell.length_a   1.000
_cell.length_b   1.000
_cell.length_c   1.000
_cell.angle_alpha   90.00
_cell.angle_beta   90.00
_cell.angle_gamma   90.00
#
_symmetry.space_group_name_H-M   'P 1'
#
loop_
_entity.id
_entity.type
_entity.pdbx_description
1 polymer ?
#
loop_
_entity_poly.entity_id
_entity_poly.type
_entity_poly.pdbx_seq_one_letter_code
_entity_poly.pdbx_strand_id
1 'polypeptide(L)'
;MIKNGLLAAGYNRINLDDCWSTMERAANGSMVWDAEKFPHGLPWLTKTLKGLGFIPGIYTDAGTKSCGGYPGAFGYEELDAKTFASWGFEYLKLDGCNMPTGTEAEYKKVYGHWHDILSKMKSPMVFSESAPAYFAEASNLTDWYSVMGWVPEYGQLARHSRDTLVFNSTSYWPDITGWDSIMFNYGQEVRLARYQKPGYYNDPDFLNVDHFDYNLEEKKSHFAIWSALSAPLIISASMLNLKAEELKYLTNKDIIAVNQDPLTLQSTLVSQDGKWDVLTKNLANGDRLVTIFNRGDETDSLSVSFERLGVGSARNAVVKDLWTGDKKTVSDEVTAAHVPSHGTAIFRLSLPRNVGSPIPTGMVFNTFSLTTLTYTRDGLRFANATAADGQVWQTMDDSTIRPLSSPHSCLTEWGHNGGVQIALCNRGLIGQQWDYLYSGNIKNQRSDKCLTESEHEHVTTSKCLYEDNTQVFGLPSGIKVIGH
;
A
#
# COMPACT_ATOMS: atom_id res chain seq x y z
N MET A 1 -22.24 -14.01 -0.09
CA MET A 1 -21.35 -13.69 -1.24
C MET A 1 -21.98 -13.97 -2.60
N ILE A 2 -22.29 -15.22 -2.99
CA ILE A 2 -22.88 -15.54 -4.31
C ILE A 2 -24.19 -14.78 -4.56
N LYS A 3 -25.17 -14.94 -3.65
CA LYS A 3 -26.49 -14.29 -3.76
C LYS A 3 -26.42 -12.76 -3.89
N ASN A 4 -25.44 -12.15 -3.25
CA ASN A 4 -25.29 -10.70 -3.19
C ASN A 4 -24.32 -10.15 -4.25
N GLY A 5 -23.89 -10.98 -5.21
CA GLY A 5 -23.08 -10.55 -6.35
C GLY A 5 -21.59 -10.36 -6.10
N LEU A 6 -21.10 -10.56 -4.87
CA LEU A 6 -19.68 -10.36 -4.53
C LEU A 6 -18.75 -11.29 -5.33
N LEU A 7 -19.11 -12.58 -5.47
CA LEU A 7 -18.29 -13.49 -6.29
C LEU A 7 -18.21 -13.01 -7.75
N ALA A 8 -19.32 -12.55 -8.32
CA ALA A 8 -19.37 -12.02 -9.68
C ALA A 8 -18.62 -10.68 -9.83
N ALA A 9 -18.45 -9.93 -8.73
CA ALA A 9 -17.64 -8.71 -8.69
C ALA A 9 -16.12 -9.00 -8.55
N GLY A 10 -15.73 -10.25 -8.25
CA GLY A 10 -14.33 -10.68 -8.16
C GLY A 10 -13.88 -11.18 -6.79
N TYR A 11 -14.72 -11.06 -5.75
CA TYR A 11 -14.40 -11.57 -4.40
C TYR A 11 -14.50 -13.09 -4.39
N ASN A 12 -13.39 -13.75 -4.72
CA ASN A 12 -13.33 -15.19 -4.92
C ASN A 12 -12.53 -15.95 -3.86
N ARG A 13 -12.08 -15.29 -2.79
CA ARG A 13 -11.35 -15.93 -1.68
C ARG A 13 -12.20 -15.98 -0.42
N ILE A 14 -12.13 -17.10 0.29
CA ILE A 14 -12.68 -17.26 1.64
C ILE A 14 -11.56 -17.83 2.51
N ASN A 15 -11.06 -16.99 3.42
CA ASN A 15 -9.92 -17.30 4.27
C ASN A 15 -10.43 -17.60 5.68
N LEU A 16 -10.09 -18.78 6.21
CA LEU A 16 -10.22 -19.05 7.64
C LEU A 16 -9.06 -18.36 8.35
N ASP A 17 -9.40 -17.47 9.29
CA ASP A 17 -8.42 -16.84 10.17
C ASP A 17 -8.20 -17.70 11.44
N ASP A 18 -7.65 -17.13 12.51
CA ASP A 18 -7.31 -17.86 13.74
C ASP A 18 -8.52 -18.61 14.38
N CYS A 19 -8.23 -19.49 15.35
CA CYS A 19 -9.21 -20.29 16.11
C CYS A 19 -9.92 -21.43 15.34
N TRP A 20 -9.44 -21.87 14.17
CA TRP A 20 -10.06 -22.98 13.43
C TRP A 20 -9.69 -24.38 13.99
N SER A 21 -8.56 -24.50 14.67
CA SER A 21 -8.01 -25.79 15.14
C SER A 21 -8.45 -26.15 16.56
N THR A 22 -8.11 -27.36 16.99
CA THR A 22 -8.05 -27.70 18.42
C THR A 22 -6.88 -26.98 19.10
N MET A 23 -6.92 -26.88 20.43
CA MET A 23 -5.82 -26.28 21.23
C MET A 23 -4.57 -27.15 21.29
N GLU A 24 -4.69 -28.43 20.96
CA GLU A 24 -3.60 -29.42 20.99
C GLU A 24 -3.38 -30.00 19.60
N ARG A 25 -2.12 -30.33 19.29
CA ARG A 25 -1.75 -31.11 18.10
C ARG A 25 -2.13 -32.58 18.28
N ALA A 26 -2.25 -33.30 17.17
CA ALA A 26 -2.32 -34.76 17.22
C ALA A 26 -1.01 -35.38 17.71
N ALA A 27 -1.04 -36.66 18.10
CA ALA A 27 0.13 -37.40 18.57
C ALA A 27 1.28 -37.47 17.54
N ASN A 28 0.98 -37.34 16.25
CA ASN A 28 1.97 -37.28 15.17
C ASN A 28 2.52 -35.85 14.92
N GLY A 29 2.11 -34.88 15.72
CA GLY A 29 2.51 -33.48 15.61
C GLY A 29 1.69 -32.63 14.63
N SER A 30 0.73 -33.17 13.87
CA SER A 30 -0.05 -32.35 12.95
C SER A 30 -1.08 -31.48 13.69
N MET A 31 -1.35 -30.29 13.18
CA MET A 31 -2.56 -29.55 13.59
C MET A 31 -3.83 -30.35 13.26
N VAL A 32 -4.87 -30.18 14.08
CA VAL A 32 -6.16 -30.88 13.93
C VAL A 32 -7.26 -29.82 13.90
N TRP A 33 -8.19 -29.93 12.94
CA TRP A 33 -9.34 -29.04 12.93
C TRP A 33 -10.27 -29.38 14.09
N ASP A 34 -10.95 -28.37 14.63
CA ASP A 34 -11.97 -28.59 15.64
C ASP A 34 -13.21 -29.22 15.00
N ALA A 35 -13.55 -30.45 15.39
CA ALA A 35 -14.68 -31.19 14.82
C ALA A 35 -16.05 -30.67 15.29
N GLU A 36 -16.12 -29.89 16.38
CA GLU A 36 -17.37 -29.22 16.77
C GLU A 36 -17.63 -28.02 15.85
N LYS A 37 -16.58 -27.28 15.49
CA LYS A 37 -16.65 -26.16 14.52
C LYS A 37 -16.82 -26.67 13.09
N PHE A 38 -16.12 -27.75 12.73
CA PHE A 38 -16.08 -28.31 11.38
C PHE A 38 -16.45 -29.81 11.39
N PRO A 39 -17.73 -30.16 11.62
CA PRO A 39 -18.17 -31.56 11.78
C PRO A 39 -18.01 -32.43 10.51
N HIS A 40 -17.88 -31.79 9.34
CA HIS A 40 -17.59 -32.48 8.07
C HIS A 40 -16.10 -32.43 7.68
N GLY A 41 -15.27 -31.75 8.48
CA GLY A 41 -13.84 -31.56 8.25
C GLY A 41 -13.51 -30.50 7.18
N LEU A 42 -12.27 -30.00 7.25
CA LEU A 42 -11.77 -29.00 6.31
C LEU A 42 -11.67 -29.48 4.85
N PRO A 43 -11.33 -30.76 4.54
CA PRO A 43 -11.37 -31.25 3.15
C PRO A 43 -12.76 -31.15 2.50
N TRP A 44 -13.83 -31.36 3.27
CA TRP A 44 -15.20 -31.17 2.77
C TRP A 44 -15.48 -29.67 2.53
N LEU A 45 -15.05 -28.81 3.44
CA LEU A 45 -15.23 -27.35 3.33
C LEU A 45 -14.53 -26.82 2.08
N THR A 46 -13.24 -27.09 1.89
CA THR A 46 -12.48 -26.62 0.73
C THR A 46 -13.04 -27.17 -0.58
N LYS A 47 -13.43 -28.44 -0.64
CA LYS A 47 -14.08 -29.04 -1.82
C LYS A 47 -15.39 -28.33 -2.14
N THR A 48 -16.18 -28.01 -1.12
CA THR A 48 -17.44 -27.28 -1.27
C THR A 48 -17.19 -25.86 -1.78
N LEU A 49 -16.24 -25.14 -1.19
CA LEU A 49 -15.85 -23.79 -1.61
C LEU A 49 -15.37 -23.76 -3.07
N LYS A 50 -14.51 -24.70 -3.46
CA LYS A 50 -14.04 -24.83 -4.85
C LYS A 50 -15.18 -25.17 -5.81
N GLY A 51 -16.09 -26.05 -5.43
CA GLY A 51 -17.29 -26.37 -6.23
C GLY A 51 -18.22 -25.18 -6.44
N LEU A 52 -18.15 -24.18 -5.56
CA LEU A 52 -18.89 -22.92 -5.65
C LEU A 52 -18.11 -21.79 -6.36
N GLY A 53 -16.87 -22.05 -6.79
CA GLY A 53 -16.01 -21.08 -7.48
C GLY A 53 -15.16 -20.20 -6.57
N PHE A 54 -15.00 -20.57 -5.29
CA PHE A 54 -14.11 -19.89 -4.35
C PHE A 54 -12.76 -20.59 -4.20
N ILE A 55 -11.76 -19.80 -3.83
CA ILE A 55 -10.40 -20.21 -3.50
C ILE A 55 -10.28 -20.20 -1.97
N PRO A 56 -10.11 -21.36 -1.31
CA PRO A 56 -10.03 -21.44 0.14
C PRO A 56 -8.63 -21.05 0.66
N GLY A 57 -8.59 -20.21 1.70
CA GLY A 57 -7.38 -19.88 2.45
C GLY A 57 -7.44 -20.33 3.90
N ILE A 58 -6.27 -20.52 4.50
CA ILE A 58 -6.10 -20.90 5.91
C ILE A 58 -5.09 -20.00 6.59
N TYR A 59 -5.12 -20.02 7.92
CA TYR A 59 -4.26 -19.28 8.82
C TYR A 59 -3.37 -20.21 9.63
N THR A 60 -2.12 -19.81 9.84
CA THR A 60 -1.26 -20.33 10.89
C THR A 60 -0.32 -19.23 11.39
N ASP A 61 0.54 -19.56 12.36
CA ASP A 61 1.48 -18.63 12.96
C ASP A 61 2.92 -19.15 12.83
N ALA A 62 3.87 -18.25 12.56
CA ALA A 62 5.29 -18.54 12.46
C ALA A 62 5.92 -18.92 13.80
N GLY A 63 5.29 -18.56 14.93
CA GLY A 63 5.74 -18.89 16.26
C GLY A 63 5.24 -20.24 16.79
N THR A 64 5.45 -20.45 18.09
CA THR A 64 5.07 -21.71 18.77
C THR A 64 3.58 -21.82 19.06
N LYS A 65 2.87 -20.69 19.10
CA LYS A 65 1.42 -20.57 19.28
C LYS A 65 0.88 -19.46 18.40
N SER A 66 -0.35 -19.57 17.94
CA SER A 66 -1.06 -18.45 17.33
C SER A 66 -1.30 -17.31 18.31
N CYS A 67 -1.68 -16.15 17.79
CA CYS A 67 -2.10 -15.01 18.61
C CYS A 67 -3.26 -15.37 19.57
N GLY A 68 -4.19 -16.24 19.17
CA GLY A 68 -5.25 -16.80 20.00
C GLY A 68 -4.84 -17.94 20.92
N GLY A 69 -3.57 -18.34 20.91
CA GLY A 69 -3.01 -19.38 21.78
C GLY A 69 -3.18 -20.82 21.28
N TYR A 70 -3.64 -21.01 20.03
CA TYR A 70 -3.70 -22.31 19.36
C TYR A 70 -2.30 -22.76 18.94
N PRO A 71 -2.10 -24.02 18.50
CA PRO A 71 -0.79 -24.45 18.01
C PRO A 71 -0.27 -23.54 16.90
N GLY A 72 0.96 -23.04 17.02
CA GLY A 72 1.71 -22.35 15.98
C GLY A 72 2.66 -23.31 15.28
N ALA A 73 3.18 -22.95 14.10
CA ALA A 73 3.83 -23.87 13.19
C ALA A 73 5.36 -23.97 13.34
N PHE A 74 5.97 -23.23 14.28
CA PHE A 74 7.41 -23.30 14.51
C PHE A 74 7.88 -24.74 14.81
N GLY A 75 8.79 -25.27 13.98
CA GLY A 75 9.29 -26.65 14.04
C GLY A 75 8.39 -27.71 13.38
N TYR A 76 7.26 -27.32 12.79
CA TYR A 76 6.30 -28.18 12.10
C TYR A 76 5.95 -27.66 10.69
N GLU A 77 6.70 -26.70 10.17
CA GLU A 77 6.36 -25.90 8.98
C GLU A 77 6.06 -26.78 7.75
N GLU A 78 6.94 -27.74 7.44
CA GLU A 78 6.76 -28.63 6.28
C GLU A 78 5.57 -29.60 6.48
N LEU A 79 5.35 -30.07 7.71
CA LEU A 79 4.22 -30.94 8.04
C LEU A 79 2.89 -30.19 7.88
N ASP A 80 2.81 -28.98 8.44
CA ASP A 80 1.60 -28.17 8.43
C ASP A 80 1.29 -27.68 7.00
N ALA A 81 2.30 -27.23 6.24
CA ALA A 81 2.13 -26.86 4.83
C ALA A 81 1.55 -28.00 3.99
N LYS A 82 2.10 -29.23 4.12
CA LYS A 82 1.58 -30.42 3.42
C LYS A 82 0.17 -30.77 3.88
N THR A 83 -0.11 -30.63 5.17
CA THR A 83 -1.43 -30.89 5.75
C THR A 83 -2.47 -29.94 5.15
N PHE A 84 -2.20 -28.64 5.14
CA PHE A 84 -3.11 -27.63 4.57
C PHE A 84 -3.36 -27.84 3.08
N ALA A 85 -2.32 -28.13 2.30
CA ALA A 85 -2.50 -28.46 0.88
C ALA A 85 -3.26 -29.78 0.68
N SER A 86 -3.06 -30.79 1.52
CA SER A 86 -3.83 -32.04 1.47
C SER A 86 -5.32 -31.83 1.77
N TRP A 87 -5.64 -30.85 2.62
CA TRP A 87 -7.01 -30.41 2.85
C TRP A 87 -7.54 -29.51 1.73
N GLY A 88 -6.70 -29.08 0.79
CA GLY A 88 -7.11 -28.36 -0.40
C GLY A 88 -7.06 -26.83 -0.28
N PHE A 89 -6.35 -26.26 0.68
CA PHE A 89 -6.12 -24.82 0.75
C PHE A 89 -5.15 -24.34 -0.34
N GLU A 90 -5.35 -23.10 -0.82
CA GLU A 90 -4.57 -22.47 -1.90
C GLU A 90 -4.00 -21.09 -1.49
N TYR A 91 -4.22 -20.70 -0.23
CA TYR A 91 -3.76 -19.45 0.36
C TYR A 91 -3.40 -19.70 1.82
N LEU A 92 -2.28 -19.14 2.27
CA LEU A 92 -1.81 -19.19 3.65
C LEU A 92 -1.55 -17.77 4.16
N LYS A 93 -2.27 -17.36 5.19
CA LYS A 93 -1.86 -16.25 6.06
C LYS A 93 -0.95 -16.82 7.14
N LEU A 94 0.26 -16.28 7.26
CA LEU A 94 1.22 -16.63 8.30
C LEU A 94 1.42 -15.44 9.21
N ASP A 95 0.98 -15.58 10.46
CA ASP A 95 1.17 -14.58 11.49
C ASP A 95 2.54 -14.67 12.18
N GLY A 96 2.82 -13.79 13.14
CA GLY A 96 4.11 -13.73 13.84
C GLY A 96 4.04 -13.70 15.37
N CYS A 97 2.94 -14.13 16.00
CA CYS A 97 2.86 -14.15 17.45
C CYS A 97 3.74 -15.26 18.03
N ASN A 98 4.23 -15.10 19.27
CA ASN A 98 4.97 -16.14 19.99
C ASN A 98 6.19 -16.73 19.23
N MET A 99 6.86 -15.88 18.43
CA MET A 99 8.11 -16.20 17.75
C MET A 99 9.20 -16.57 18.76
N PRO A 100 10.18 -17.44 18.39
CA PRO A 100 11.27 -17.84 19.29
C PRO A 100 12.05 -16.64 19.84
N THR A 101 12.26 -15.64 18.98
CA THR A 101 12.73 -14.31 19.35
C THR A 101 11.94 -13.26 18.56
N GLY A 102 11.90 -12.02 19.05
CA GLY A 102 11.27 -10.90 18.35
C GLY A 102 12.20 -10.14 17.38
N THR A 103 13.32 -10.74 16.96
CA THR A 103 14.33 -10.04 16.14
C THR A 103 14.03 -10.12 14.65
N GLU A 104 14.36 -9.07 13.89
CA GLU A 104 14.21 -9.04 12.42
C GLU A 104 14.85 -10.26 11.74
N ALA A 105 16.06 -10.64 12.16
CA ALA A 105 16.79 -11.77 11.59
C ALA A 105 16.06 -13.12 11.80
N GLU A 106 15.38 -13.31 12.93
CA GLU A 106 14.60 -14.52 13.18
C GLU A 106 13.34 -14.55 12.34
N TYR A 107 12.63 -13.43 12.19
CA TYR A 107 11.50 -13.31 11.26
C TYR A 107 11.92 -13.64 9.83
N LYS A 108 13.01 -13.03 9.35
CA LYS A 108 13.54 -13.30 8.01
C LYS A 108 13.84 -14.78 7.78
N LYS A 109 14.46 -15.43 8.78
CA LYS A 109 14.78 -16.86 8.72
C LYS A 109 13.53 -17.73 8.66
N VAL A 110 12.54 -17.50 9.54
CA VAL A 110 11.33 -18.33 9.61
C VAL A 110 10.44 -18.11 8.38
N TYR A 111 10.21 -16.86 7.97
CA TYR A 111 9.41 -16.56 6.78
C TYR A 111 10.11 -17.03 5.49
N GLY A 112 11.44 -16.90 5.41
CA GLY A 112 12.23 -17.48 4.32
C GLY A 112 12.14 -19.01 4.26
N HIS A 113 12.10 -19.68 5.42
CA HIS A 113 11.89 -21.13 5.47
C HIS A 113 10.50 -21.52 4.95
N TRP A 114 9.46 -20.77 5.30
CA TRP A 114 8.13 -20.94 4.75
C TRP A 114 8.08 -20.73 3.23
N HIS A 115 8.71 -19.67 2.73
CA HIS A 115 8.86 -19.46 1.28
C HIS A 115 9.51 -20.67 0.59
N ASP A 116 10.61 -21.19 1.14
CA ASP A 116 11.31 -22.36 0.62
C ASP A 116 10.44 -23.61 0.58
N ILE A 117 9.59 -23.81 1.58
CA ILE A 117 8.64 -24.94 1.62
C ILE A 117 7.57 -24.74 0.55
N LEU A 118 6.89 -23.59 0.55
CA LEU A 118 5.75 -23.31 -0.33
C LEU A 118 6.15 -23.33 -1.80
N SER A 119 7.30 -22.75 -2.16
CA SER A 119 7.81 -22.70 -3.53
C SER A 119 8.14 -24.08 -4.11
N LYS A 120 8.47 -25.06 -3.28
CA LYS A 120 8.78 -26.45 -3.68
C LYS A 120 7.55 -27.34 -3.76
N MET A 121 6.38 -26.86 -3.33
CA MET A 121 5.13 -27.62 -3.42
C MET A 121 4.67 -27.73 -4.87
N LYS A 122 4.03 -28.85 -5.22
CA LYS A 122 3.46 -29.08 -6.56
C LYS A 122 2.44 -27.99 -6.94
N SER A 123 1.71 -27.47 -5.96
CA SER A 123 0.76 -26.38 -6.11
C SER A 123 1.01 -25.41 -4.95
N PRO A 124 1.89 -24.41 -5.14
CA PRO A 124 2.18 -23.42 -4.12
C PRO A 124 0.91 -22.66 -3.70
N MET A 125 0.77 -22.45 -2.39
CA MET A 125 -0.26 -21.56 -1.86
C MET A 125 0.18 -20.10 -2.03
N VAL A 126 -0.77 -19.18 -2.21
CA VAL A 126 -0.50 -17.75 -2.05
C VAL A 126 -0.02 -17.50 -0.64
N PHE A 127 1.12 -16.84 -0.49
CA PHE A 127 1.75 -16.58 0.80
C PHE A 127 1.52 -15.14 1.23
N SER A 128 0.75 -14.98 2.31
CA SER A 128 0.36 -13.72 2.93
C SER A 128 1.11 -13.56 4.25
N GLU A 129 1.99 -12.58 4.30
CA GLU A 129 2.99 -12.45 5.36
C GLU A 129 2.59 -11.37 6.36
N SER A 130 2.60 -11.67 7.67
CA SER A 130 2.38 -10.64 8.71
C SER A 130 3.66 -10.04 9.28
N ALA A 131 4.85 -10.51 8.88
CA ALA A 131 6.12 -10.12 9.48
C ALA A 131 6.31 -8.59 9.66
N PRO A 132 6.08 -7.73 8.66
CA PRO A 132 6.37 -6.30 8.83
C PRO A 132 5.45 -5.60 9.84
N ALA A 133 4.24 -6.10 10.10
CA ALA A 133 3.33 -5.54 11.10
C ALA A 133 3.97 -5.46 12.50
N TYR A 134 4.88 -6.39 12.83
CA TYR A 134 5.56 -6.45 14.13
C TYR A 134 6.68 -5.42 14.31
N PHE A 135 7.02 -4.65 13.27
CA PHE A 135 8.08 -3.64 13.29
C PHE A 135 7.57 -2.22 12.96
N ALA A 136 6.29 -2.06 12.61
CA ALA A 136 5.74 -0.85 11.97
C ALA A 136 5.66 0.42 12.82
N GLU A 137 5.75 0.29 14.15
CA GLU A 137 5.56 1.40 15.11
C GLU A 137 6.82 1.67 15.96
N ALA A 138 7.99 1.30 15.45
CA ALA A 138 9.26 1.52 16.15
C ALA A 138 9.74 2.98 16.04
N SER A 139 10.46 3.45 17.08
CA SER A 139 11.13 4.77 17.05
C SER A 139 12.29 4.83 16.04
N ASN A 140 12.79 3.67 15.63
CA ASN A 140 13.69 3.49 14.50
C ASN A 140 13.09 2.45 13.54
N LEU A 141 12.88 2.83 12.27
CA LEU A 141 12.26 1.95 11.28
C LEU A 141 13.27 1.10 10.50
N THR A 142 14.57 1.09 10.85
CA THR A 142 15.58 0.24 10.17
C THR A 142 15.13 -1.22 10.03
N ASP A 143 14.62 -1.83 11.11
CA ASP A 143 14.14 -3.21 11.05
C ASP A 143 12.89 -3.32 10.18
N TRP A 144 11.93 -2.40 10.31
CA TRP A 144 10.73 -2.40 9.47
C TRP A 144 11.04 -2.29 7.98
N TYR A 145 11.96 -1.39 7.61
CA TYR A 145 12.42 -1.26 6.24
C TYR A 145 13.18 -2.50 5.75
N SER A 146 14.02 -3.11 6.62
CA SER A 146 14.69 -4.38 6.32
C SER A 146 13.66 -5.47 6.01
N VAL A 147 12.61 -5.59 6.84
CA VAL A 147 11.50 -6.54 6.62
C VAL A 147 10.77 -6.26 5.31
N MET A 148 10.36 -5.02 5.08
CA MET A 148 9.73 -4.61 3.81
C MET A 148 10.63 -4.88 2.60
N GLY A 149 11.95 -4.88 2.78
CA GLY A 149 12.92 -5.21 1.73
C GLY A 149 12.85 -6.67 1.28
N TRP A 150 12.72 -7.62 2.20
CA TRP A 150 12.78 -9.06 1.88
C TRP A 150 11.42 -9.75 1.71
N VAL A 151 10.32 -9.26 2.31
CA VAL A 151 8.99 -9.88 2.11
C VAL A 151 8.58 -9.98 0.63
N PRO A 152 8.91 -9.03 -0.27
CA PRO A 152 8.52 -9.15 -1.68
C PRO A 152 9.28 -10.23 -2.46
N GLU A 153 10.32 -10.81 -1.87
CA GLU A 153 11.00 -12.01 -2.39
C GLU A 153 10.31 -13.31 -1.93
N TYR A 154 9.59 -13.27 -0.80
CA TYR A 154 9.05 -14.44 -0.13
C TYR A 154 7.58 -14.68 -0.48
N GLY A 155 6.72 -13.68 -0.32
CA GLY A 155 5.28 -13.82 -0.50
C GLY A 155 4.70 -12.96 -1.61
N GLN A 156 3.38 -13.07 -1.76
CA GLN A 156 2.64 -12.30 -2.76
C GLN A 156 1.97 -11.07 -2.14
N LEU A 157 1.94 -10.97 -0.81
CA LEU A 157 1.46 -9.82 -0.08
C LEU A 157 1.98 -9.82 1.35
N ALA A 158 2.17 -8.63 1.92
CA ALA A 158 2.52 -8.52 3.33
C ALA A 158 1.76 -7.39 4.04
N ARG A 159 1.27 -7.72 5.24
CA ARG A 159 0.71 -6.78 6.21
C ARG A 159 1.86 -5.97 6.80
N HIS A 160 1.79 -4.64 6.65
CA HIS A 160 2.91 -3.74 7.00
C HIS A 160 2.61 -2.76 8.14
N SER A 161 1.43 -2.88 8.74
CA SER A 161 0.94 -2.07 9.86
C SER A 161 0.13 -2.94 10.81
N ARG A 162 -0.19 -2.39 11.97
CA ARG A 162 -1.12 -2.99 12.93
C ARG A 162 -2.49 -3.28 12.30
N ASP A 163 -3.27 -4.08 13.00
CA ASP A 163 -4.63 -4.42 12.57
C ASP A 163 -5.50 -3.18 12.45
N THR A 164 -6.25 -3.09 11.35
CA THR A 164 -7.23 -2.03 11.10
C THR A 164 -8.30 -2.01 12.19
N LEU A 165 -8.67 -3.19 12.72
CA LEU A 165 -9.55 -3.33 13.87
C LEU A 165 -9.21 -4.60 14.65
N VAL A 166 -9.41 -4.54 15.97
CA VAL A 166 -9.30 -5.70 16.86
C VAL A 166 -10.62 -5.98 17.56
N PHE A 167 -10.84 -7.23 17.98
CA PHE A 167 -12.05 -7.60 18.73
C PHE A 167 -12.14 -6.77 20.02
N ASN A 168 -13.29 -6.09 20.21
CA ASN A 168 -13.53 -5.19 21.34
C ASN A 168 -12.47 -4.06 21.41
N SER A 169 -12.19 -3.44 20.26
CA SER A 169 -11.27 -2.29 20.12
C SER A 169 -11.52 -1.21 21.17
N THR A 170 -12.77 -0.91 21.51
CA THR A 170 -13.14 0.03 22.58
C THR A 170 -12.60 -0.31 23.98
N SER A 171 -12.25 -1.56 24.25
CA SER A 171 -11.62 -1.94 25.53
C SER A 171 -10.09 -1.87 25.48
N TYR A 172 -9.48 -2.05 24.31
CA TYR A 172 -8.02 -1.99 24.13
C TYR A 172 -7.54 -0.56 23.80
N TRP A 173 -8.34 0.19 23.06
CA TRP A 173 -8.07 1.52 22.52
C TRP A 173 -9.32 2.41 22.69
N PRO A 174 -9.69 2.77 23.93
CA PRO A 174 -10.96 3.45 24.21
C PRO A 174 -11.10 4.82 23.50
N ASP A 175 -9.98 5.44 23.15
CA ASP A 175 -9.92 6.78 22.55
C ASP A 175 -9.61 6.75 21.04
N ILE A 176 -9.60 5.58 20.40
CA ILE A 176 -9.32 5.43 18.96
C ILE A 176 -10.60 4.95 18.27
N THR A 177 -11.14 5.75 17.35
CA THR A 177 -12.25 5.31 16.51
C THR A 177 -11.75 4.34 15.44
N GLY A 178 -12.66 3.54 14.88
CA GLY A 178 -12.37 2.71 13.73
C GLY A 178 -11.80 3.53 12.58
N TRP A 179 -12.26 4.77 12.39
CA TRP A 179 -11.78 5.64 11.32
C TRP A 179 -10.34 6.10 11.56
N ASP A 180 -10.00 6.47 12.81
CA ASP A 180 -8.63 6.80 13.19
C ASP A 180 -7.67 5.63 12.89
N SER A 181 -8.13 4.40 13.10
CA SER A 181 -7.38 3.20 12.78
C SER A 181 -7.17 3.02 11.27
N ILE A 182 -8.21 3.20 10.45
CA ILE A 182 -8.08 3.19 8.98
C ILE A 182 -7.09 4.27 8.51
N MET A 183 -7.16 5.46 9.10
CA MET A 183 -6.25 6.57 8.78
C MET A 183 -4.81 6.29 9.16
N PHE A 184 -4.57 5.58 10.27
CA PHE A 184 -3.25 5.08 10.63
C PHE A 184 -2.70 4.12 9.56
N ASN A 185 -3.48 3.11 9.16
CA ASN A 185 -3.07 2.14 8.14
C ASN A 185 -2.80 2.80 6.79
N TYR A 186 -3.66 3.74 6.37
CA TYR A 186 -3.43 4.56 5.19
C TYR A 186 -2.11 5.35 5.27
N GLY A 187 -1.81 5.96 6.43
CA GLY A 187 -0.56 6.70 6.67
C GLY A 187 0.70 5.83 6.62
N GLN A 188 0.59 4.53 6.90
CA GLN A 188 1.68 3.57 6.71
C GLN A 188 1.80 3.15 5.24
N GLU A 189 0.69 2.84 4.60
CA GLU A 189 0.61 2.37 3.21
C GLU A 189 1.22 3.37 2.22
N VAL A 190 0.97 4.69 2.38
CA VAL A 190 1.53 5.72 1.46
C VAL A 190 3.07 5.73 1.38
N ARG A 191 3.76 5.09 2.33
CA ARG A 191 5.23 4.97 2.37
C ARG A 191 5.78 3.88 1.44
N LEU A 192 4.92 3.01 0.90
CA LEU A 192 5.32 1.68 0.42
C LEU A 192 5.28 1.47 -1.10
N ALA A 193 4.91 2.49 -1.87
CA ALA A 193 4.70 2.35 -3.32
C ALA A 193 5.88 1.74 -4.09
N ARG A 194 7.12 1.89 -3.60
CA ARG A 194 8.33 1.32 -4.21
C ARG A 194 8.41 -0.21 -4.17
N TYR A 195 7.71 -0.85 -3.24
CA TYR A 195 7.73 -2.30 -3.05
C TYR A 195 6.71 -3.01 -3.95
N GLN A 196 5.61 -2.33 -4.29
CA GLN A 196 4.51 -2.94 -5.01
C GLN A 196 4.82 -3.13 -6.50
N LYS A 197 4.66 -4.37 -6.98
CA LYS A 197 4.94 -4.76 -8.36
C LYS A 197 4.12 -6.00 -8.74
N PRO A 198 3.99 -6.36 -10.03
CA PRO A 198 3.30 -7.59 -10.40
C PRO A 198 3.89 -8.79 -9.65
N GLY A 199 3.04 -9.45 -8.85
CA GLY A 199 3.43 -10.58 -7.99
C GLY A 199 3.62 -10.25 -6.51
N TYR A 200 3.62 -8.98 -6.09
CA TYR A 200 3.65 -8.57 -4.69
C TYR A 200 2.75 -7.34 -4.44
N TYR A 201 1.92 -7.40 -3.41
CA TYR A 201 1.00 -6.33 -3.01
C TYR A 201 1.25 -5.89 -1.57
N ASN A 202 1.25 -4.58 -1.33
CA ASN A 202 1.19 -4.06 0.03
C ASN A 202 -0.22 -4.33 0.59
N ASP A 203 -0.29 -4.85 1.82
CA ASP A 203 -1.55 -5.16 2.48
C ASP A 203 -1.79 -4.22 3.68
N PRO A 204 -2.63 -3.18 3.51
CA PRO A 204 -3.01 -2.27 4.58
C PRO A 204 -4.10 -2.85 5.50
N ASP A 205 -4.42 -4.15 5.37
CA ASP A 205 -5.40 -4.92 6.11
C ASP A 205 -6.85 -4.81 5.59
N PHE A 206 -7.80 -5.41 6.31
CA PHE A 206 -9.13 -5.74 5.81
C PHE A 206 -10.13 -4.56 5.73
N LEU A 207 -11.10 -4.71 4.82
CA LEU A 207 -12.27 -3.83 4.68
C LEU A 207 -13.32 -4.14 5.75
N ASN A 208 -13.40 -3.30 6.78
CA ASN A 208 -14.29 -3.47 7.94
C ASN A 208 -15.69 -2.85 7.71
N VAL A 209 -16.36 -3.25 6.65
CA VAL A 209 -17.51 -2.50 6.10
C VAL A 209 -18.75 -2.43 7.00
N ASP A 210 -18.88 -3.30 7.99
CA ASP A 210 -20.04 -3.35 8.90
C ASP A 210 -19.75 -2.76 10.28
N HIS A 211 -18.55 -2.24 10.53
CA HIS A 211 -18.24 -1.61 11.81
C HIS A 211 -19.14 -0.39 12.03
N PHE A 212 -19.57 -0.22 13.29
CA PHE A 212 -20.69 0.65 13.65
C PHE A 212 -20.30 2.12 13.81
N ASP A 213 -19.02 2.40 14.03
CA ASP A 213 -18.50 3.76 14.22
C ASP A 213 -18.17 4.47 12.90
N TYR A 214 -18.24 3.77 11.77
CA TYR A 214 -18.13 4.37 10.44
C TYR A 214 -19.46 4.93 9.97
N ASN A 215 -19.43 6.15 9.44
CA ASN A 215 -20.49 6.62 8.56
C ASN A 215 -20.32 6.03 7.13
N LEU A 216 -21.36 6.15 6.30
CA LEU A 216 -21.32 5.58 4.94
C LEU A 216 -20.23 6.19 4.05
N GLU A 217 -19.91 7.48 4.21
CA GLU A 217 -18.88 8.14 3.42
C GLU A 217 -17.49 7.63 3.78
N GLU A 218 -17.19 7.40 5.07
CA GLU A 218 -15.95 6.76 5.51
C GLU A 218 -15.81 5.35 4.94
N LYS A 219 -16.88 4.54 4.96
CA LYS A 219 -16.89 3.19 4.35
C LYS A 219 -16.58 3.23 2.86
N LYS A 220 -17.19 4.18 2.13
CA LYS A 220 -16.92 4.39 0.69
C LYS A 220 -15.47 4.83 0.45
N SER A 221 -14.97 5.75 1.27
CA SER A 221 -13.61 6.26 1.17
C SER A 221 -12.56 5.20 1.49
N HIS A 222 -12.77 4.39 2.52
CA HIS A 222 -11.93 3.23 2.82
C HIS A 222 -11.81 2.32 1.58
N PHE A 223 -12.94 1.92 0.99
CA PHE A 223 -12.94 1.11 -0.23
C PHE A 223 -12.23 1.77 -1.42
N ALA A 224 -12.48 3.06 -1.67
CA ALA A 224 -11.88 3.78 -2.79
C ALA A 224 -10.37 4.01 -2.61
N ILE A 225 -9.91 4.29 -1.40
CA ILE A 225 -8.50 4.48 -1.06
C ILE A 225 -7.74 3.17 -1.24
N TRP A 226 -8.21 2.06 -0.65
CA TRP A 226 -7.62 0.73 -0.85
C TRP A 226 -7.59 0.36 -2.34
N SER A 227 -8.67 0.69 -3.05
CA SER A 227 -8.74 0.45 -4.50
C SER A 227 -7.71 1.27 -5.28
N ALA A 228 -7.53 2.55 -4.95
CA ALA A 228 -6.54 3.41 -5.58
C ALA A 228 -5.11 2.92 -5.32
N LEU A 229 -4.85 2.34 -4.15
CA LEU A 229 -3.57 1.77 -3.76
C LEU A 229 -3.28 0.40 -4.40
N SER A 230 -4.27 -0.21 -5.07
CA SER A 230 -4.21 -1.60 -5.54
C SER A 230 -4.02 -2.62 -4.41
N ALA A 231 -4.48 -2.29 -3.20
CA ALA A 231 -4.42 -3.17 -2.04
C ALA A 231 -5.35 -4.40 -2.22
N PRO A 232 -5.08 -5.51 -1.52
CA PRO A 232 -6.02 -6.61 -1.38
C PRO A 232 -7.39 -6.11 -0.86
N LEU A 233 -8.47 -6.47 -1.56
CA LEU A 233 -9.84 -6.14 -1.13
C LEU A 233 -10.45 -7.31 -0.34
N ILE A 234 -9.96 -7.53 0.88
CA ILE A 234 -10.43 -8.60 1.77
C ILE A 234 -11.50 -8.02 2.70
N ILE A 235 -12.73 -8.54 2.63
CA ILE A 235 -13.83 -8.03 3.45
C ILE A 235 -13.87 -8.76 4.80
N SER A 236 -13.79 -8.00 5.90
CA SER A 236 -14.01 -8.47 7.27
C SER A 236 -15.32 -7.89 7.79
N ALA A 237 -16.41 -8.63 7.58
CA ALA A 237 -17.76 -8.24 7.98
C ALA A 237 -18.71 -9.43 8.01
N SER A 238 -19.84 -9.28 8.70
CA SER A 238 -20.94 -10.25 8.63
C SER A 238 -21.56 -10.27 7.24
N MET A 239 -21.20 -11.28 6.44
CA MET A 239 -21.72 -11.50 5.08
C MET A 239 -23.24 -11.64 5.01
N LEU A 240 -23.89 -11.99 6.13
CA LEU A 240 -25.35 -12.14 6.23
C LEU A 240 -26.07 -10.80 6.43
N ASN A 241 -25.36 -9.81 6.99
CA ASN A 241 -25.95 -8.54 7.41
C ASN A 241 -25.52 -7.34 6.55
N LEU A 242 -24.76 -7.57 5.47
CA LEU A 242 -24.39 -6.53 4.53
C LEU A 242 -25.63 -5.85 3.93
N LYS A 243 -25.68 -4.53 4.05
CA LYS A 243 -26.74 -3.67 3.56
C LYS A 243 -26.60 -3.42 2.06
N ALA A 244 -27.69 -3.00 1.43
CA ALA A 244 -27.69 -2.67 0.00
C ALA A 244 -26.72 -1.53 -0.35
N GLU A 245 -26.57 -0.54 0.54
CA GLU A 245 -25.61 0.56 0.37
C GLU A 245 -24.15 0.09 0.41
N GLU A 246 -23.83 -0.89 1.24
CA GLU A 246 -22.49 -1.49 1.34
C GLU A 246 -22.18 -2.32 0.09
N LEU A 247 -23.13 -3.16 -0.34
CA LEU A 247 -23.01 -3.93 -1.57
C LEU A 247 -22.85 -3.04 -2.81
N LYS A 248 -23.45 -1.85 -2.83
CA LYS A 248 -23.37 -0.93 -3.96
C LYS A 248 -21.93 -0.49 -4.25
N TYR A 249 -21.18 -0.04 -3.24
CA TYR A 249 -19.79 0.35 -3.47
C TYR A 249 -18.87 -0.86 -3.58
N LEU A 250 -19.07 -1.92 -2.77
CA LEU A 250 -18.27 -3.14 -2.85
C LEU A 250 -18.38 -3.82 -4.21
N THR A 251 -19.45 -3.62 -4.98
CA THR A 251 -19.59 -4.19 -6.33
C THR A 251 -19.39 -3.16 -7.45
N ASN A 252 -18.83 -1.98 -7.12
CA ASN A 252 -18.55 -0.95 -8.12
C ASN A 252 -17.45 -1.39 -9.08
N LYS A 253 -17.85 -1.80 -10.28
CA LYS A 253 -16.97 -2.33 -11.32
C LYS A 253 -15.88 -1.37 -11.77
N ASP A 254 -16.16 -0.07 -11.76
CA ASP A 254 -15.19 0.93 -12.21
C ASP A 254 -14.04 1.11 -11.22
N ILE A 255 -14.37 1.10 -9.91
CA ILE A 255 -13.37 1.19 -8.85
C ILE A 255 -12.59 -0.13 -8.71
N ILE A 256 -13.27 -1.28 -8.79
CA ILE A 256 -12.60 -2.59 -8.80
C ILE A 256 -11.64 -2.72 -9.99
N ALA A 257 -12.02 -2.22 -11.17
CA ALA A 257 -11.16 -2.28 -12.35
C ALA A 257 -9.85 -1.51 -12.18
N VAL A 258 -9.84 -0.40 -11.43
CA VAL A 258 -8.59 0.34 -11.17
C VAL A 258 -7.79 -0.25 -10.00
N ASN A 259 -8.43 -0.97 -9.07
CA ASN A 259 -7.74 -1.80 -8.08
C ASN A 259 -7.02 -2.99 -8.74
N GLN A 260 -7.70 -3.65 -9.67
CA GLN A 260 -7.22 -4.85 -10.38
C GLN A 260 -6.42 -4.50 -11.65
N ASP A 261 -5.86 -3.29 -11.75
CA ASP A 261 -5.09 -2.88 -12.93
C ASP A 261 -3.80 -3.72 -13.06
N PRO A 262 -3.47 -4.24 -14.26
CA PRO A 262 -2.32 -5.12 -14.45
C PRO A 262 -0.95 -4.50 -14.15
N LEU A 263 -0.81 -3.17 -14.09
CA LEU A 263 0.45 -2.56 -13.67
C LEU A 263 0.73 -2.73 -12.18
N THR A 264 -0.31 -3.05 -11.40
CA THR A 264 -0.28 -3.18 -9.93
C THR A 264 0.32 -1.97 -9.23
N LEU A 265 0.35 -0.81 -9.86
CA LEU A 265 0.96 0.38 -9.27
C LEU A 265 0.14 0.83 -8.06
N GLN A 266 0.82 1.20 -6.99
CA GLN A 266 0.20 1.92 -5.90
C GLN A 266 0.05 3.40 -6.29
N SER A 267 -1.06 4.02 -5.86
CA SER A 267 -1.20 5.47 -5.97
C SER A 267 -0.28 6.17 -4.96
N THR A 268 0.41 7.21 -5.40
CA THR A 268 1.31 8.01 -4.56
C THR A 268 0.75 9.40 -4.35
N LEU A 269 1.11 10.04 -3.24
CA LEU A 269 0.74 11.42 -2.92
C LEU A 269 1.30 12.40 -3.96
N VAL A 270 0.40 13.09 -4.66
CA VAL A 270 0.70 14.25 -5.50
C VAL A 270 0.92 15.48 -4.62
N SER A 271 0.02 15.67 -3.67
CA SER A 271 0.04 16.76 -2.70
C SER A 271 -0.77 16.39 -1.47
N GLN A 272 -0.37 16.94 -0.34
CA GLN A 272 -1.06 16.82 0.93
C GLN A 272 -1.04 18.16 1.66
N ASP A 273 -2.12 18.50 2.35
CA ASP A 273 -2.17 19.55 3.37
C ASP A 273 -3.00 19.07 4.59
N GLY A 274 -3.40 19.96 5.50
CA GLY A 274 -4.18 19.59 6.68
C GLY A 274 -5.58 19.03 6.40
N LYS A 275 -6.06 19.13 5.15
CA LYS A 275 -7.41 18.73 4.73
C LYS A 275 -7.41 17.76 3.55
N TRP A 276 -6.61 18.01 2.52
CA TRP A 276 -6.70 17.30 1.25
C TRP A 276 -5.50 16.41 1.01
N ASP A 277 -5.78 15.18 0.59
CA ASP A 277 -4.81 14.30 -0.02
C ASP A 277 -5.18 14.09 -1.48
N VAL A 278 -4.23 14.32 -2.38
CA VAL A 278 -4.38 14.02 -3.81
C VAL A 278 -3.43 12.88 -4.15
N LEU A 279 -3.95 11.77 -4.66
CA LEU A 279 -3.16 10.61 -5.05
C LEU A 279 -3.35 10.30 -6.54
N THR A 280 -2.34 9.67 -7.13
CA THR A 280 -2.39 9.27 -8.54
C THR A 280 -1.55 8.04 -8.84
N LYS A 281 -1.96 7.29 -9.86
CA LYS A 281 -1.17 6.24 -10.52
C LYS A 281 -1.49 6.17 -12.01
N ASN A 282 -0.57 5.57 -12.76
CA ASN A 282 -0.84 5.19 -14.16
C ASN A 282 -1.64 3.88 -14.19
N LEU A 283 -2.46 3.73 -15.22
CA LEU A 283 -3.17 2.49 -15.54
C LEU A 283 -2.56 1.85 -16.80
N ALA A 284 -2.67 0.52 -16.92
CA ALA A 284 -2.04 -0.26 -17.98
C ALA A 284 -2.42 0.21 -19.40
N ASN A 285 -3.61 0.79 -19.55
CA ASN A 285 -4.12 1.25 -20.83
C ASN A 285 -3.69 2.67 -21.22
N GLY A 286 -2.80 3.30 -20.43
CA GLY A 286 -2.32 4.67 -20.64
C GLY A 286 -3.15 5.76 -19.97
N ASP A 287 -4.22 5.39 -19.25
CA ASP A 287 -5.03 6.34 -18.48
C ASP A 287 -4.34 6.69 -17.15
N ARG A 288 -4.80 7.77 -16.52
CA ARG A 288 -4.36 8.22 -15.20
C ARG A 288 -5.50 8.11 -14.19
N LEU A 289 -5.25 7.50 -13.03
CA LEU A 289 -6.17 7.54 -11.90
C LEU A 289 -5.88 8.78 -11.06
N VAL A 290 -6.92 9.45 -10.58
CA VAL A 290 -6.84 10.56 -9.64
C VAL A 290 -7.80 10.30 -8.49
N THR A 291 -7.29 10.30 -7.26
CA THR A 291 -8.09 10.19 -6.04
C THR A 291 -7.88 11.46 -5.23
N ILE A 292 -8.96 12.18 -4.94
CA ILE A 292 -8.97 13.38 -4.09
C ILE A 292 -9.73 13.03 -2.83
N PHE A 293 -9.05 13.03 -1.70
CA PHE A 293 -9.56 12.61 -0.42
C PHE A 293 -9.65 13.79 0.54
N ASN A 294 -10.85 14.04 1.07
CA ASN A 294 -11.10 15.05 2.08
C ASN A 294 -10.92 14.45 3.47
N ARG A 295 -9.79 14.71 4.12
CA ARG A 295 -9.51 14.35 5.51
C ARG A 295 -10.09 15.34 6.52
N GLY A 296 -10.64 16.46 6.06
CA GLY A 296 -11.22 17.48 6.94
C GLY A 296 -12.66 17.16 7.34
N ASP A 297 -13.13 17.96 8.30
CA ASP A 297 -14.41 17.77 8.99
C ASP A 297 -15.62 18.41 8.27
N GLU A 298 -15.41 19.00 7.09
CA GLU A 298 -16.42 19.74 6.35
C GLU A 298 -16.46 19.36 4.88
N THR A 299 -17.66 19.44 4.27
CA THR A 299 -17.83 19.28 2.83
C THR A 299 -17.18 20.44 2.08
N ASP A 300 -16.38 20.14 1.06
CA ASP A 300 -15.67 21.17 0.29
C ASP A 300 -15.31 20.67 -1.12
N SER A 301 -14.68 21.53 -1.93
CA SER A 301 -14.28 21.24 -3.29
C SER A 301 -12.80 21.51 -3.52
N LEU A 302 -12.17 20.75 -4.41
CA LEU A 302 -10.79 20.97 -4.82
C LEU A 302 -10.64 20.79 -6.33
N SER A 303 -9.95 21.74 -6.97
CA SER A 303 -9.49 21.61 -8.35
C SER A 303 -8.01 21.24 -8.37
N VAL A 304 -7.65 20.23 -9.18
CA VAL A 304 -6.27 19.78 -9.37
C VAL A 304 -5.88 19.95 -10.83
N SER A 305 -4.84 20.74 -11.09
CA SER A 305 -4.35 20.98 -12.45
C SER A 305 -3.75 19.73 -13.10
N PHE A 306 -3.84 19.65 -14.42
CA PHE A 306 -3.21 18.58 -15.20
C PHE A 306 -1.69 18.57 -15.06
N GLU A 307 -1.06 19.73 -14.81
CA GLU A 307 0.36 19.83 -14.51
C GLU A 307 0.74 19.04 -13.25
N ARG A 308 -0.03 19.20 -12.16
CA ARG A 308 0.15 18.43 -10.91
C ARG A 308 -0.06 16.93 -11.10
N LEU A 309 -0.90 16.55 -12.05
CA LEU A 309 -1.17 15.15 -12.36
C LEU A 309 -0.16 14.51 -13.33
N GLY A 310 0.82 15.30 -13.80
CA GLY A 310 1.83 14.85 -14.76
C GLY A 310 1.36 14.77 -16.21
N VAL A 311 0.21 15.37 -16.52
CA VAL A 311 -0.46 15.31 -17.83
C VAL A 311 -0.72 16.71 -18.42
N GLY A 312 0.11 17.71 -18.07
CA GLY A 312 -0.09 19.12 -18.45
C GLY A 312 -0.14 19.41 -19.96
N SER A 313 0.36 18.50 -20.81
CA SER A 313 0.25 18.60 -22.27
C SER A 313 -1.07 18.05 -22.82
N ALA A 314 -1.86 17.34 -21.99
CA ALA A 314 -3.15 16.83 -22.40
C ALA A 314 -4.14 17.97 -22.65
N ARG A 315 -4.92 17.83 -23.71
CA ARG A 315 -6.05 18.70 -24.05
C ARG A 315 -7.24 17.81 -24.37
N ASN A 316 -8.44 18.17 -23.91
CA ASN A 316 -9.63 17.35 -24.13
C ASN A 316 -9.53 15.91 -23.54
N ALA A 317 -8.95 15.76 -22.34
CA ALA A 317 -8.99 14.48 -21.64
C ALA A 317 -10.44 14.18 -21.19
N VAL A 318 -10.83 12.91 -21.26
CA VAL A 318 -12.15 12.47 -20.77
C VAL A 318 -11.99 12.04 -19.31
N VAL A 319 -12.58 12.82 -18.41
CA VAL A 319 -12.62 12.53 -16.97
C VAL A 319 -13.90 11.77 -16.69
N LYS A 320 -13.77 10.53 -16.22
CA LYS A 320 -14.88 9.72 -15.71
C LYS A 320 -14.87 9.72 -14.19
N ASP A 321 -15.95 10.14 -13.56
CA ASP A 321 -16.20 9.94 -12.13
C ASP A 321 -16.53 8.46 -11.88
N LEU A 322 -15.78 7.78 -11.01
CA LEU A 322 -15.98 6.33 -10.79
C LEU A 322 -17.07 6.03 -9.75
N TRP A 323 -17.59 7.03 -9.04
CA TRP A 323 -18.76 6.88 -8.19
C TRP A 323 -20.06 6.99 -8.98
N THR A 324 -20.16 7.96 -9.89
CA THR A 324 -21.39 8.23 -10.65
C THR A 324 -21.39 7.62 -12.04
N GLY A 325 -20.21 7.39 -12.62
CA GLY A 325 -20.04 6.98 -14.01
C GLY A 325 -20.10 8.14 -15.01
N ASP A 326 -20.34 9.36 -14.54
CA ASP A 326 -20.44 10.56 -15.38
C ASP A 326 -19.11 10.86 -16.05
N LYS A 327 -19.19 11.42 -17.26
CA LYS A 327 -18.03 11.76 -18.07
C LYS A 327 -18.09 13.21 -18.49
N LYS A 328 -16.94 13.90 -18.38
CA LYS A 328 -16.74 15.25 -18.90
C LYS A 328 -15.43 15.32 -19.66
N THR A 329 -15.41 16.12 -20.73
CA THR A 329 -14.17 16.47 -21.42
C THR A 329 -13.63 17.76 -20.82
N VAL A 330 -12.39 17.73 -20.34
CA VAL A 330 -11.71 18.90 -19.75
C VAL A 330 -10.29 19.03 -20.30
N SER A 331 -9.71 20.22 -20.21
CA SER A 331 -8.40 20.51 -20.83
C SER A 331 -7.32 20.93 -19.86
N ASP A 332 -7.67 21.37 -18.65
CA ASP A 332 -6.72 22.06 -17.77
C ASP A 332 -6.68 21.47 -16.35
N GLU A 333 -7.83 21.08 -15.79
CA GLU A 333 -7.93 20.59 -14.41
C GLU A 333 -9.08 19.60 -14.19
N VAL A 334 -8.98 18.86 -13.09
CA VAL A 334 -10.05 18.02 -12.54
C VAL A 334 -10.59 18.66 -11.27
N THR A 335 -11.86 19.03 -11.28
CA THR A 335 -12.58 19.49 -10.07
C THR A 335 -13.32 18.34 -9.40
N ALA A 336 -13.00 18.09 -8.13
CA ALA A 336 -13.83 17.35 -7.18
C ALA A 336 -14.75 18.35 -6.47
N ALA A 337 -16.05 18.29 -6.77
CA ALA A 337 -17.03 19.24 -6.23
C ALA A 337 -17.83 18.60 -5.10
N HIS A 338 -18.05 19.34 -4.01
CA HIS A 338 -18.87 18.95 -2.86
C HIS A 338 -18.50 17.58 -2.28
N VAL A 339 -17.20 17.33 -2.09
CA VAL A 339 -16.71 16.11 -1.45
C VAL A 339 -17.03 16.19 0.05
N PRO A 340 -17.83 15.26 0.60
CA PRO A 340 -18.18 15.28 2.02
C PRO A 340 -16.94 15.23 2.94
N SER A 341 -17.13 15.56 4.20
CA SER A 341 -16.18 15.22 5.27
C SER A 341 -15.83 13.74 5.18
N HIS A 342 -14.53 13.41 5.24
CA HIS A 342 -14.03 12.03 5.10
C HIS A 342 -14.42 11.35 3.77
N GLY A 343 -14.87 12.13 2.78
CA GLY A 343 -15.30 11.68 1.48
C GLY A 343 -14.17 11.60 0.46
N THR A 344 -14.36 10.82 -0.59
CA THR A 344 -13.42 10.68 -1.71
C THR A 344 -14.10 11.00 -3.03
N ALA A 345 -13.40 11.73 -3.89
CA ALA A 345 -13.69 11.80 -5.31
C ALA A 345 -12.62 11.01 -6.08
N ILE A 346 -13.04 10.10 -6.94
CA ILE A 346 -12.12 9.21 -7.67
C ILE A 346 -12.45 9.26 -9.16
N PHE A 347 -11.44 9.60 -9.97
CA PHE A 347 -11.59 9.87 -11.39
C PHE A 347 -10.61 9.06 -12.22
N ARG A 348 -11.08 8.56 -13.36
CA ARG A 348 -10.22 8.03 -14.42
C ARG A 348 -10.12 9.06 -15.54
N LEU A 349 -8.90 9.45 -15.88
CA LEU A 349 -8.58 10.37 -16.96
C LEU A 349 -8.13 9.55 -18.16
N SER A 350 -8.99 9.46 -19.17
CA SER A 350 -8.60 8.91 -20.47
C SER A 350 -7.92 10.01 -21.29
N LEU A 351 -6.64 9.81 -21.56
CA LEU A 351 -5.79 10.79 -22.23
C LEU A 351 -5.91 10.64 -23.76
N PRO A 352 -5.86 11.74 -24.53
CA PRO A 352 -5.75 11.69 -25.98
C PRO A 352 -4.50 10.92 -26.42
N ARG A 353 -4.59 10.18 -27.54
CA ARG A 353 -3.49 9.32 -28.05
C ARG A 353 -2.20 10.07 -28.39
N ASN A 354 -2.27 11.38 -28.61
CA ASN A 354 -1.10 12.23 -28.92
C ASN A 354 -0.39 12.76 -27.67
N VAL A 355 -0.92 12.49 -26.47
CA VAL A 355 -0.25 12.78 -25.21
C VAL A 355 0.74 11.64 -24.95
N GLY A 356 1.99 11.99 -24.64
CA GLY A 356 3.00 11.02 -24.22
C GLY A 356 2.64 10.37 -22.88
N SER A 357 3.49 9.47 -22.40
CA SER A 357 3.33 8.90 -21.06
C SER A 357 3.25 10.01 -20.01
N PRO A 358 2.36 9.89 -18.99
CA PRO A 358 2.32 10.83 -17.88
C PRO A 358 3.68 10.95 -17.22
N ILE A 359 4.11 12.19 -16.94
CA ILE A 359 5.34 12.46 -16.18
C ILE A 359 5.08 12.07 -14.72
N PRO A 360 5.90 11.20 -14.10
CA PRO A 360 5.80 10.93 -12.68
C PRO A 360 5.89 12.24 -11.88
N THR A 361 4.78 12.62 -11.25
CA THR A 361 4.60 13.91 -10.58
C THR A 361 3.97 13.70 -9.21
N GLY A 362 4.54 14.30 -8.17
CA GLY A 362 4.02 14.27 -6.82
C GLY A 362 5.05 14.63 -5.75
N MET A 363 4.77 14.28 -4.50
CA MET A 363 5.64 14.61 -3.37
C MET A 363 6.92 13.77 -3.38
N VAL A 364 8.01 14.37 -2.90
CA VAL A 364 9.24 13.68 -2.49
C VAL A 364 9.33 13.89 -0.98
N PHE A 365 9.10 12.85 -0.19
CA PHE A 365 8.99 12.99 1.27
C PHE A 365 9.77 11.91 2.00
N ASN A 366 10.27 12.23 3.18
CA ASN A 366 10.95 11.26 4.03
C ASN A 366 9.90 10.32 4.64
N THR A 367 10.07 9.00 4.46
CA THR A 367 9.08 8.02 4.89
C THR A 367 9.11 7.72 6.38
N PHE A 368 10.00 8.32 7.18
CA PHE A 368 9.97 8.26 8.64
C PHE A 368 9.30 9.51 9.22
N SER A 369 9.87 10.70 8.95
CA SER A 369 9.41 11.98 9.51
C SER A 369 8.14 12.52 8.86
N LEU A 370 7.80 12.03 7.66
CA LEU A 370 6.69 12.51 6.82
C LEU A 370 6.81 13.97 6.36
N THR A 371 7.97 14.61 6.56
CA THR A 371 8.26 15.92 5.99
C THR A 371 8.53 15.79 4.49
N THR A 372 8.14 16.81 3.72
CA THR A 372 8.29 16.84 2.26
C THR A 372 9.41 17.78 1.85
N LEU A 373 10.17 17.38 0.83
CA LEU A 373 11.14 18.22 0.17
C LEU A 373 10.41 19.45 -0.40
N THR A 374 10.84 20.62 0.04
CA THR A 374 10.14 21.89 -0.17
C THR A 374 11.10 22.91 -0.75
N TYR A 375 10.76 23.44 -1.92
CA TYR A 375 11.45 24.56 -2.54
C TYR A 375 10.64 25.84 -2.44
N THR A 376 11.19 26.85 -1.76
CA THR A 376 10.62 28.20 -1.68
C THR A 376 11.65 29.24 -2.14
N ARG A 377 11.28 30.53 -2.05
CA ARG A 377 12.23 31.63 -2.27
C ARG A 377 13.38 31.66 -1.25
N ASP A 378 13.17 31.07 -0.07
CA ASP A 378 14.17 31.02 1.00
C ASP A 378 15.16 29.86 0.83
N GLY A 379 14.91 28.97 -0.12
CA GLY A 379 15.77 27.83 -0.45
C GLY A 379 15.07 26.48 -0.35
N LEU A 380 15.90 25.44 -0.24
CA LEU A 380 15.48 24.05 -0.20
C LEU A 380 15.55 23.52 1.24
N ARG A 381 14.45 22.95 1.73
CA ARG A 381 14.35 22.34 3.08
C ARG A 381 13.35 21.18 3.08
N PHE A 382 13.39 20.35 4.12
CA PHE A 382 12.24 19.52 4.47
C PHE A 382 11.25 20.37 5.30
N ALA A 383 9.95 20.13 5.16
CA ALA A 383 8.92 20.83 5.93
C ALA A 383 7.59 20.05 5.93
N ASN A 384 6.66 20.44 6.80
CA ASN A 384 5.30 19.92 6.77
C ASN A 384 4.61 20.16 5.42
N ALA A 385 3.74 19.24 5.02
CA ALA A 385 2.99 19.33 3.78
C ALA A 385 1.94 20.47 3.84
N THR A 386 1.92 21.29 2.79
CA THR A 386 1.06 22.48 2.64
C THR A 386 0.37 22.52 1.28
N ALA A 387 0.51 21.44 0.51
CA ALA A 387 0.10 21.31 -0.89
C ALA A 387 0.65 22.38 -1.85
N ALA A 388 1.66 23.18 -1.47
CA ALA A 388 2.25 24.20 -2.33
C ALA A 388 2.97 23.58 -3.57
N ASP A 389 3.01 24.31 -4.70
CA ASP A 389 3.70 23.82 -5.92
C ASP A 389 5.20 23.57 -5.69
N GLY A 390 5.81 24.22 -4.69
CA GLY A 390 7.19 23.97 -4.28
C GLY A 390 7.41 22.62 -3.57
N GLN A 391 6.34 21.88 -3.26
CA GLN A 391 6.36 20.55 -2.66
C GLN A 391 5.94 19.44 -3.65
N VAL A 392 5.60 19.83 -4.88
CA VAL A 392 5.25 18.90 -5.96
C VAL A 392 6.43 18.83 -6.92
N TRP A 393 6.89 17.63 -7.22
CA TRP A 393 8.10 17.37 -7.98
C TRP A 393 7.80 16.48 -9.18
N GLN A 394 8.49 16.75 -10.28
CA GLN A 394 8.48 15.95 -11.49
C GLN A 394 9.78 15.17 -11.60
N THR A 395 9.70 13.86 -11.77
CA THR A 395 10.86 13.01 -12.09
C THR A 395 10.84 12.70 -13.56
N MET A 396 11.91 13.11 -14.25
CA MET A 396 12.02 13.06 -15.70
C MET A 396 12.80 11.81 -16.16
N ASP A 397 12.64 11.44 -17.43
CA ASP A 397 13.33 10.28 -18.04
C ASP A 397 14.86 10.39 -18.04
N ASP A 398 15.41 11.61 -17.89
CA ASP A 398 16.85 11.86 -17.76
C ASP A 398 17.37 11.79 -16.30
N SER A 399 16.56 11.23 -15.39
CA SER A 399 16.80 11.11 -13.95
C SER A 399 16.90 12.45 -13.22
N THR A 400 16.47 13.55 -13.82
CA THR A 400 16.36 14.84 -13.10
C THR A 400 15.07 14.94 -12.31
N ILE A 401 15.14 15.59 -11.15
CA ILE A 401 14.00 15.88 -10.27
C ILE A 401 13.78 17.40 -10.26
N ARG A 402 12.58 17.87 -10.59
CA ARG A 402 12.27 19.28 -10.84
C ARG A 402 11.05 19.74 -10.03
N PRO A 403 11.11 20.86 -9.30
CA PRO A 403 9.94 21.35 -8.59
C PRO A 403 8.93 21.92 -9.59
N LEU A 404 7.64 21.69 -9.36
CA LEU A 404 6.58 22.22 -10.21
C LEU A 404 6.57 23.75 -10.21
N SER A 405 6.96 24.37 -9.10
CA SER A 405 7.14 25.83 -8.99
C SER A 405 8.28 26.40 -9.84
N SER A 406 9.19 25.57 -10.36
CA SER A 406 10.31 25.99 -11.23
C SER A 406 10.73 24.84 -12.18
N PRO A 407 9.92 24.54 -13.21
CA PRO A 407 10.07 23.33 -14.04
C PRO A 407 11.32 23.32 -14.94
N HIS A 408 12.01 24.45 -15.05
CA HIS A 408 13.28 24.60 -15.76
C HIS A 408 14.51 24.44 -14.85
N SER A 409 14.28 24.18 -13.56
CA SER A 409 15.33 23.99 -12.56
C SER A 409 15.32 22.57 -12.02
N CYS A 410 16.50 22.07 -11.67
CA CYS A 410 16.75 20.70 -11.28
C CYS A 410 17.36 20.64 -9.87
N LEU A 411 16.97 19.64 -9.09
CA LEU A 411 17.65 19.25 -7.86
C LEU A 411 19.11 18.91 -8.19
N THR A 412 20.04 19.66 -7.61
CA THR A 412 21.45 19.64 -7.99
C THR A 412 22.31 19.46 -6.74
N GLU A 413 23.15 18.43 -6.73
CA GLU A 413 24.24 18.37 -5.76
C GLU A 413 25.38 19.27 -6.25
N TRP A 414 25.88 20.15 -5.38
CA TRP A 414 26.96 21.08 -5.70
C TRP A 414 28.20 20.86 -4.81
N GLY A 415 29.37 20.85 -5.46
CA GLY A 415 30.66 20.66 -4.81
C GLY A 415 30.87 19.26 -4.22
N HIS A 416 32.00 19.07 -3.54
CA HIS A 416 32.33 17.81 -2.84
C HIS A 416 31.77 17.73 -1.41
N ASN A 417 31.23 18.85 -0.90
CA ASN A 417 30.81 19.02 0.50
C ASN A 417 29.36 18.54 0.76
N GLY A 418 28.66 18.02 -0.25
CA GLY A 418 27.30 17.47 -0.10
C GLY A 418 26.18 18.52 0.00
N GLY A 419 26.41 19.73 -0.51
CA GLY A 419 25.38 20.76 -0.60
C GLY A 419 24.37 20.43 -1.71
N VAL A 420 23.08 20.65 -1.44
CA VAL A 420 22.00 20.42 -2.40
C VAL A 420 21.24 21.72 -2.63
N GLN A 421 20.97 22.06 -3.88
CA GLN A 421 20.25 23.27 -4.26
C GLN A 421 19.42 23.07 -5.52
N ILE A 422 18.59 24.06 -5.84
CA ILE A 422 17.89 24.16 -7.12
C ILE A 422 18.69 25.04 -8.06
N ALA A 423 19.05 24.52 -9.23
CA ALA A 423 19.79 25.23 -10.26
C ALA A 423 19.18 24.96 -11.65
N LEU A 424 19.45 25.82 -12.64
CA LEU A 424 18.98 25.60 -14.01
C LEU A 424 19.36 24.21 -14.50
N CYS A 425 18.40 23.51 -15.11
CA CYS A 425 18.64 22.19 -15.66
C CYS A 425 19.66 22.27 -16.80
N ASN A 426 20.71 21.48 -16.71
CA ASN A 426 21.74 21.33 -17.74
C ASN A 426 21.80 19.88 -18.18
N ARG A 427 21.42 19.64 -19.44
CA ARG A 427 21.32 18.29 -19.99
C ARG A 427 22.68 17.59 -19.96
N GLY A 428 22.73 16.42 -19.32
CA GLY A 428 23.96 15.61 -19.19
C GLY A 428 24.83 15.99 -17.99
N LEU A 429 24.43 16.96 -17.18
CA LEU A 429 25.11 17.25 -15.92
C LEU A 429 24.77 16.17 -14.89
N ILE A 430 25.66 15.20 -14.71
CA ILE A 430 25.45 14.03 -13.82
C ILE A 430 25.14 14.44 -12.36
N GLY A 431 25.62 15.59 -11.89
CA GLY A 431 25.28 16.11 -10.56
C GLY A 431 23.81 16.50 -10.36
N GLN A 432 23.00 16.51 -11.43
CA GLN A 432 21.55 16.73 -11.43
C GLN A 432 20.74 15.44 -11.61
N GLN A 433 21.41 14.30 -11.78
CA GLN A 433 20.79 13.01 -12.04
C GLN A 433 20.77 12.18 -10.76
N TRP A 434 19.62 11.60 -10.46
CA TRP A 434 19.36 10.90 -9.22
C TRP A 434 18.76 9.52 -9.50
N ASP A 435 19.36 8.50 -8.91
CA ASP A 435 18.85 7.14 -8.90
C ASP A 435 17.93 6.94 -7.70
N TYR A 436 16.74 6.38 -7.93
CA TYR A 436 15.86 5.94 -6.85
C TYR A 436 16.05 4.44 -6.61
N LEU A 437 16.62 4.10 -5.46
CA LEU A 437 16.94 2.73 -5.11
C LEU A 437 15.75 2.06 -4.42
N TYR A 438 15.70 0.73 -4.49
CA TYR A 438 14.67 -0.09 -3.83
C TYR A 438 14.64 0.08 -2.30
N SER A 439 15.78 0.40 -1.68
CA SER A 439 15.89 0.81 -0.27
C SER A 439 15.21 2.16 0.04
N GLY A 440 14.70 2.87 -0.96
CA GLY A 440 14.12 4.21 -0.81
C GLY A 440 15.16 5.33 -0.81
N ASN A 441 16.45 5.01 -0.95
CA ASN A 441 17.48 6.04 -1.10
C ASN A 441 17.37 6.78 -2.45
N ILE A 442 17.58 8.10 -2.42
CA ILE A 442 17.77 8.92 -3.63
C ILE A 442 19.27 9.20 -3.78
N LYS A 443 19.95 8.49 -4.67
CA LYS A 443 21.41 8.53 -4.83
C LYS A 443 21.82 9.45 -5.98
N ASN A 444 22.73 10.39 -5.73
CA ASN A 444 23.29 11.23 -6.78
C ASN A 444 24.24 10.42 -7.67
N GLN A 445 24.07 10.48 -8.99
CA GLN A 445 24.88 9.70 -9.93
C GLN A 445 26.34 10.17 -10.02
N ARG A 446 26.68 11.38 -9.56
CA ARG A 446 28.06 11.90 -9.61
C ARG A 446 28.88 11.50 -8.39
N SER A 447 28.29 11.60 -7.20
CA SER A 447 29.02 11.43 -5.94
C SER A 447 28.80 10.08 -5.28
N ASP A 448 27.82 9.30 -5.74
CA ASP A 448 27.31 8.09 -5.09
C ASP A 448 26.83 8.33 -3.64
N LYS A 449 26.56 9.59 -3.27
CA LYS A 449 25.96 9.97 -1.99
C LYS A 449 24.44 9.99 -2.09
N CYS A 450 23.79 9.72 -0.98
CA CYS A 450 22.33 9.72 -0.87
C CYS A 450 21.84 11.05 -0.31
N LEU A 451 20.70 11.52 -0.82
CA LEU A 451 19.94 12.61 -0.22
C LEU A 451 19.70 12.28 1.27
N THR A 452 19.84 13.27 2.14
CA THR A 452 19.71 13.09 3.58
C THR A 452 18.93 14.26 4.15
N GLU A 453 17.87 13.95 4.90
CA GLU A 453 17.23 14.89 5.82
C GLU A 453 18.08 14.95 7.09
N SER A 454 19.00 15.91 7.16
CA SER A 454 19.83 16.10 8.34
C SER A 454 19.07 16.88 9.43
N GLU A 455 19.68 17.02 10.61
CA GLU A 455 19.13 17.83 11.70
C GLU A 455 18.66 19.21 11.23
N HIS A 456 17.60 19.72 11.87
CA HIS A 456 16.96 20.98 11.54
C HIS A 456 16.41 21.05 10.09
N GLU A 457 15.92 19.93 9.56
CA GLU A 457 15.19 19.86 8.28
C GLU A 457 16.04 20.29 7.05
N HIS A 458 17.36 20.26 7.19
CA HIS A 458 18.28 20.64 6.12
C HIS A 458 18.43 19.52 5.07
N VAL A 459 18.60 19.93 3.81
CA VAL A 459 18.77 19.03 2.68
C VAL A 459 20.24 18.93 2.30
N THR A 460 20.81 17.74 2.45
CA THR A 460 22.22 17.48 2.14
C THR A 460 22.37 16.16 1.37
N THR A 461 23.58 15.84 0.94
CA THR A 461 23.95 14.47 0.58
C THR A 461 25.04 13.94 1.51
N SER A 462 24.89 12.68 1.91
CA SER A 462 25.88 11.98 2.73
C SER A 462 26.07 10.54 2.24
N LYS A 463 26.98 9.78 2.86
CA LYS A 463 27.17 8.38 2.48
C LYS A 463 25.83 7.65 2.60
N CYS A 464 25.48 6.85 1.60
CA CYS A 464 24.29 6.01 1.66
C CYS A 464 24.40 5.04 2.85
N LEU A 465 23.42 5.09 3.73
CA LEU A 465 23.27 4.26 4.91
C LEU A 465 22.19 3.20 4.65
N TYR A 466 22.33 2.07 5.31
CA TYR A 466 21.36 0.97 5.21
C TYR A 466 20.12 1.30 6.03
N GLU A 467 18.98 1.46 5.34
CA GLU A 467 17.66 1.61 5.96
C GLU A 467 17.61 2.65 7.10
N ASP A 468 18.30 3.77 6.88
CA ASP A 468 18.38 4.86 7.84
C ASP A 468 17.20 5.81 7.66
N ASN A 469 16.51 6.11 8.76
CA ASN A 469 15.35 6.99 8.80
C ASN A 469 15.55 8.34 8.09
N THR A 470 16.79 8.87 8.03
CA THR A 470 17.08 10.16 7.40
C THR A 470 17.24 10.08 5.87
N GLN A 471 17.26 8.86 5.30
CA GLN A 471 17.61 8.62 3.90
C GLN A 471 16.62 7.74 3.12
N VAL A 472 15.48 7.36 3.71
CA VAL A 472 14.42 6.60 3.02
C VAL A 472 13.32 7.57 2.60
N PHE A 473 13.08 7.66 1.29
CA PHE A 473 12.13 8.60 0.69
C PHE A 473 11.06 7.90 -0.15
N GLY A 474 9.86 8.47 -0.13
CA GLY A 474 8.77 8.16 -1.05
C GLY A 474 8.83 9.10 -2.24
N LEU A 475 8.65 8.55 -3.44
CA LEU A 475 8.64 9.28 -4.71
C LEU A 475 7.35 8.97 -5.51
N PRO A 476 7.01 9.79 -6.52
CA PRO A 476 5.83 9.58 -7.35
C PRO A 476 5.78 8.23 -8.08
N SER A 477 4.57 7.70 -8.23
CA SER A 477 4.27 6.45 -8.94
C SER A 477 4.66 6.56 -10.42
N GLY A 478 5.24 5.48 -10.96
CA GLY A 478 5.70 5.39 -12.34
C GLY A 478 7.19 5.68 -12.56
N ILE A 479 7.94 5.94 -11.49
CA ILE A 479 9.40 6.08 -11.53
C ILE A 479 10.06 4.70 -11.60
N LYS A 480 11.19 4.61 -12.31
CA LYS A 480 12.03 3.43 -12.32
C LYS A 480 12.76 3.28 -10.97
N VAL A 481 12.47 2.20 -10.26
CA VAL A 481 13.19 1.77 -9.05
C VAL A 481 14.37 0.89 -9.44
N ILE A 482 15.55 1.14 -8.86
CA ILE A 482 16.80 0.42 -9.15
C ILE A 482 17.17 -0.54 -8.01
N GLY A 483 17.69 -1.71 -8.34
CA GLY A 483 18.21 -2.68 -7.37
C GLY A 483 17.18 -3.70 -6.88
N HIS A 484 16.13 -3.91 -7.66
CA HIS A 484 15.21 -5.05 -7.52
C HIS A 484 15.69 -6.22 -8.40
#